data_AF-A0A2I0K7Z1-F1
#
_entry.id   AF-A0A2I0K7Z1-F1
#
_cell.length_a   1.000
_cell.length_b   1.000
_cell.length_c   1.000
_cell.angle_alpha   90.00
_cell.angle_beta   90.00
_cell.angle_gamma   90.00
#
_symmetry.space_group_name_H-M   'P 1'
#
loop_
_entity.id
_entity.type
_entity.pdbx_description
1 polymer ?
#
loop_
_entity_poly.entity_id
_entity_poly.type
_entity_poly.pdbx_seq_one_letter_code
_entity_poly.pdbx_strand_id
1 'polypeptide(L)'
;MHRLSRRSVSAVLRLRHRTSASDSGTYNDAKFRLYSSGTARRLGVVGTSQSLAFGDGSAFGRRYESTATASASPPAEKYEYQAEVSRLMDLIVNSLYSNKEVFLRELISNASDALDKLRFLSVTDPEILKGAEMDLDIRIQTDKDNGIVTITDTGIGMTRQELVDCLGTIAQSGTAKFLKALKDSKDSGSDSNLIGQFGVGFYSAFLVADRVVVSTKSPKSDKQYVWEGKANSSSYSIREETDPEKLIPRGTHLTLYLKNDDKGFAHPERIQRLVKNYSQFVSFPIYTWQEKGYTKEVEVDEDLAEAKKDGEDEKAEKQKKTKKVIEKYWDWELTNETQPIWLRSPKEVSTEEYNEFYKKTFNEYLDPLASSHFTTEGEVEFRSILYVPAVTPMGKDDMLNPKTKNIRLYVKRVFISDDFDGELFPRYLSFIKGVVDSNDLPLNVSREILQESRI
;
A
#
# COMPACT_ATOMS: atom_id res chain seq x y z
N MET A 1 7.54 -35.70 -51.79
CA MET A 1 8.29 -35.10 -52.92
C MET A 1 7.58 -33.84 -53.38
N HIS A 2 8.32 -32.76 -53.71
CA HIS A 2 8.01 -31.64 -54.64
C HIS A 2 6.61 -30.94 -54.65
N ARG A 3 6.49 -29.62 -54.81
CA ARG A 3 7.46 -28.48 -54.76
C ARG A 3 6.69 -27.16 -54.59
N LEU A 4 7.40 -26.11 -54.15
CA LEU A 4 6.92 -24.74 -53.92
C LEU A 4 6.42 -24.02 -55.20
N SER A 5 5.58 -23.00 -55.01
CA SER A 5 5.52 -21.83 -55.90
C SER A 5 5.33 -20.54 -55.09
N ARG A 6 6.27 -19.59 -55.22
CA ARG A 6 6.13 -18.20 -54.76
C ARG A 6 5.69 -17.33 -55.94
N ARG A 7 4.86 -16.32 -55.71
CA ARG A 7 4.80 -15.14 -56.58
C ARG A 7 5.01 -13.88 -55.76
N SER A 8 5.99 -13.09 -56.19
CA SER A 8 6.23 -11.72 -55.75
C SER A 8 5.70 -10.77 -56.82
N VAL A 9 5.24 -9.58 -56.42
CA VAL A 9 4.94 -8.47 -57.33
C VAL A 9 5.60 -7.22 -56.78
N SER A 10 6.70 -6.80 -57.41
CA SER A 10 7.31 -5.50 -57.20
C SER A 10 6.84 -4.54 -58.28
N ALA A 11 6.31 -3.38 -57.90
CA ALA A 11 6.08 -2.26 -58.81
C ALA A 11 7.11 -1.15 -58.54
N VAL A 12 7.77 -0.68 -59.58
CA VAL A 12 8.82 0.34 -59.53
C VAL A 12 8.24 1.69 -59.94
N LEU A 13 8.57 2.76 -59.21
CA LEU A 13 8.49 4.12 -59.72
C LEU A 13 9.61 4.98 -59.10
N ARG A 14 10.39 5.66 -59.96
CA ARG A 14 11.59 6.42 -59.59
C ARG A 14 11.48 7.86 -60.07
N LEU A 15 11.95 8.77 -59.21
CA LEU A 15 12.42 10.15 -59.45
C LEU A 15 11.47 11.17 -60.11
N ARG A 16 11.39 12.34 -59.44
CA ARG A 16 11.91 13.59 -60.04
C ARG A 16 12.45 14.52 -58.95
N HIS A 17 13.72 14.88 -59.04
CA HIS A 17 14.26 16.07 -58.37
C HIS A 17 13.75 17.33 -59.07
N ARG A 18 13.49 18.39 -58.29
CA ARG A 18 13.60 19.77 -58.75
C ARG A 18 14.14 20.63 -57.62
N THR A 19 15.16 21.41 -57.95
CA THR A 19 15.72 22.48 -57.11
C THR A 19 15.28 23.83 -57.67
N SER A 20 14.98 24.79 -56.78
CA SER A 20 14.93 26.22 -57.08
C SER A 20 15.07 26.99 -55.75
N ALA A 21 15.74 28.14 -55.78
CA ALA A 21 16.30 28.80 -54.60
C ALA A 21 15.49 30.00 -54.09
N SER A 22 15.85 30.43 -52.87
CA SER A 22 15.84 31.80 -52.32
C SER A 22 14.58 32.68 -52.45
N ASP A 23 14.05 33.15 -51.32
CA ASP A 23 14.40 34.49 -50.82
C ASP A 23 14.22 34.60 -49.29
N SER A 24 14.37 35.81 -48.75
CA SER A 24 14.84 36.15 -47.40
C SER A 24 13.77 36.77 -46.47
N GLY A 25 14.05 36.80 -45.15
CA GLY A 25 13.23 37.49 -44.15
C GLY A 25 13.58 37.14 -42.69
N THR A 26 14.23 38.05 -41.98
CA THR A 26 14.63 37.94 -40.56
C THR A 26 13.58 38.48 -39.59
N TYR A 27 13.50 37.97 -38.35
CA TYR A 27 13.67 38.75 -37.10
C TYR A 27 13.64 37.84 -35.83
N ASN A 28 14.22 38.37 -34.73
CA ASN A 28 14.35 37.90 -33.34
C ASN A 28 13.09 37.26 -32.69
N ASP A 29 13.05 36.63 -31.51
CA ASP A 29 13.98 36.30 -30.38
C ASP A 29 13.35 35.10 -29.60
N ALA A 30 13.85 34.47 -28.52
CA ALA A 30 15.07 34.53 -27.70
C ALA A 30 15.30 33.13 -27.04
N LYS A 31 16.40 32.94 -26.28
CA LYS A 31 16.58 31.79 -25.35
C LYS A 31 17.27 32.20 -24.05
N PHE A 32 16.58 32.06 -22.91
CA PHE A 32 17.20 32.13 -21.58
C PHE A 32 17.93 30.80 -21.24
N ARG A 33 19.15 30.91 -20.72
CA ARG A 33 19.93 29.80 -20.16
C ARG A 33 20.61 30.30 -18.89
N LEU A 34 20.28 29.72 -17.74
CA LEU A 34 20.97 29.96 -16.48
C LEU A 34 22.04 28.89 -16.26
N TYR A 35 23.25 29.33 -15.90
CA TYR A 35 24.33 28.47 -15.45
C TYR A 35 24.36 28.42 -13.92
N SER A 36 24.60 27.25 -13.35
CA SER A 36 25.01 27.09 -11.95
C SER A 36 26.30 26.27 -11.88
N SER A 37 27.44 26.93 -11.66
CA SER A 37 28.73 26.29 -11.42
C SER A 37 28.95 26.07 -9.93
N GLY A 38 29.14 24.82 -9.51
CA GLY A 38 29.64 24.50 -8.17
C GLY A 38 31.17 24.48 -8.13
N THR A 39 31.75 24.81 -6.98
CA THR A 39 33.16 24.50 -6.65
C THR A 39 33.30 24.18 -5.17
N ALA A 40 34.17 23.22 -4.86
CA ALA A 40 34.40 22.70 -3.52
C ALA A 40 35.32 23.59 -2.65
N ARG A 41 35.38 23.29 -1.34
CA ARG A 41 36.46 23.76 -0.46
C ARG A 41 36.94 22.65 0.49
N ARG A 42 38.26 22.58 0.66
CA ARG A 42 38.97 21.68 1.59
C ARG A 42 39.87 22.54 2.49
N LEU A 43 39.92 22.19 3.77
CA LEU A 43 40.91 22.46 4.85
C LEU A 43 42.07 23.47 4.64
N GLY A 44 42.35 24.32 5.64
CA GLY A 44 43.59 25.15 5.67
C GLY A 44 43.78 26.17 6.82
N VAL A 45 43.89 25.70 8.06
CA VAL A 45 44.73 26.18 9.20
C VAL A 45 45.29 27.65 9.24
N VAL A 46 44.95 28.35 10.34
CA VAL A 46 45.71 29.33 11.19
C VAL A 46 46.48 30.50 10.56
N GLY A 47 46.24 31.71 11.09
CA GLY A 47 47.11 32.89 10.90
C GLY A 47 46.62 34.18 11.57
N THR A 48 46.80 34.31 12.89
CA THR A 48 46.62 35.59 13.61
C THR A 48 47.76 36.56 13.32
N SER A 49 47.47 37.85 13.09
CA SER A 49 48.13 38.98 13.80
C SER A 49 47.65 40.38 13.38
N GLN A 50 47.33 41.17 14.42
CA GLN A 50 47.60 42.60 14.62
C GLN A 50 47.09 43.66 13.61
N SER A 51 46.24 44.53 14.17
CA SER A 51 45.97 45.89 13.73
C SER A 51 47.17 46.83 13.91
N LEU A 52 47.39 47.74 12.96
CA LEU A 52 48.09 49.00 13.18
C LEU A 52 47.30 50.14 12.53
N ALA A 53 47.20 51.27 13.23
CA ALA A 53 46.47 52.45 12.80
C ALA A 53 47.40 53.66 12.67
N PHE A 54 47.40 54.27 11.49
CA PHE A 54 47.86 55.60 11.13
C PHE A 54 47.08 55.98 9.86
N GLY A 55 46.77 57.22 9.52
CA GLY A 55 47.05 58.54 10.11
C GLY A 55 46.54 59.58 9.11
N ASP A 56 46.11 60.76 9.59
CA ASP A 56 45.36 61.74 8.79
C ASP A 56 46.18 62.38 7.62
N GLY A 57 45.52 62.82 6.55
CA GLY A 57 46.19 63.44 5.39
C GLY A 57 45.33 63.62 4.13
N SER A 58 44.75 64.80 3.94
CA SER A 58 43.93 65.20 2.79
C SER A 58 44.74 65.60 1.54
N ALA A 59 44.34 65.13 0.35
CA ALA A 59 44.53 65.85 -0.93
C ALA A 59 43.55 65.35 -2.01
N PHE A 60 43.04 66.27 -2.84
CA PHE A 60 41.93 66.04 -3.77
C PHE A 60 42.34 65.38 -5.11
N GLY A 61 41.51 64.44 -5.59
CA GLY A 61 41.53 63.96 -6.97
C GLY A 61 40.18 63.37 -7.38
N ARG A 62 39.39 64.09 -8.20
CA ARG A 62 38.01 63.69 -8.56
C ARG A 62 37.95 62.32 -9.23
N ARG A 63 37.33 61.34 -8.57
CA ARG A 63 36.62 60.25 -9.25
C ARG A 63 35.14 60.61 -9.33
N TYR A 64 34.55 60.46 -10.51
CA TYR A 64 33.10 60.43 -10.66
C TYR A 64 32.62 59.07 -10.17
N GLU A 65 32.37 58.94 -8.87
CA GLU A 65 31.54 57.85 -8.38
C GLU A 65 30.10 58.16 -8.76
N SER A 66 29.59 57.43 -9.74
CA SER A 66 28.18 57.40 -10.07
C SER A 66 27.40 57.07 -8.80
N THR A 67 26.61 58.01 -8.31
CA THR A 67 25.61 57.79 -7.25
C THR A 67 24.48 56.93 -7.80
N ALA A 68 24.80 55.65 -8.02
CA ALA A 68 23.81 54.59 -8.04
C ALA A 68 23.20 54.57 -6.63
N THR A 69 22.12 55.33 -6.45
CA THR A 69 21.24 55.23 -5.30
C THR A 69 20.71 53.81 -5.27
N ALA A 70 21.39 52.94 -4.52
CA ALA A 70 20.90 51.61 -4.21
C ALA A 70 19.58 51.80 -3.48
N SER A 71 18.48 51.63 -4.20
CA SER A 71 17.14 51.57 -3.63
C SER A 71 17.10 50.34 -2.75
N ALA A 72 17.46 50.52 -1.48
CA ALA A 72 17.39 49.47 -0.48
C ALA A 72 15.94 49.00 -0.42
N SER A 73 15.69 47.83 -0.99
CA SER A 73 14.37 47.20 -0.93
C SER A 73 13.95 47.10 0.53
N PRO A 74 12.71 47.51 0.88
CA PRO A 74 12.27 47.55 2.28
C PRO A 74 12.44 46.16 2.92
N PRO A 75 12.73 46.12 4.24
CA PRO A 75 13.01 44.86 4.93
C PRO A 75 11.85 43.88 4.77
N ALA A 76 12.15 42.71 4.18
CA ALA A 76 11.16 41.69 3.94
C ALA A 76 10.92 40.85 5.20
N GLU A 77 9.71 40.93 5.74
CA GLU A 77 9.25 40.07 6.83
C GLU A 77 9.04 38.64 6.32
N LYS A 78 9.47 37.66 7.11
CA LYS A 78 9.31 36.24 6.80
C LYS A 78 8.35 35.61 7.79
N TYR A 79 7.35 34.93 7.25
CA TYR A 79 6.37 34.14 8.00
C TYR A 79 6.47 32.69 7.57
N GLU A 80 6.28 31.77 8.52
CA GLU A 80 6.13 30.35 8.21
C GLU A 80 4.70 30.06 7.73
N TYR A 81 4.56 29.09 6.83
CA TYR A 81 3.23 28.66 6.36
C TYR A 81 2.48 27.99 7.50
N GLN A 82 1.26 28.45 7.77
CA GLN A 82 0.35 27.85 8.74
C GLN A 82 -0.74 27.04 8.02
N ALA A 83 -1.13 25.91 8.59
CA ALA A 83 -2.18 25.03 8.06
C ALA A 83 -3.22 24.73 9.14
N GLU A 84 -4.50 24.76 8.78
CA GLU A 84 -5.60 24.46 9.69
C GLU A 84 -5.82 22.94 9.75
N VAL A 85 -5.59 22.33 10.93
CA VAL A 85 -5.59 20.86 11.12
C VAL A 85 -6.95 20.24 10.77
N SER A 86 -8.05 20.87 11.16
CA SER A 86 -9.43 20.49 10.81
C SER A 86 -9.62 20.34 9.30
N ARG A 87 -9.31 21.39 8.53
CA ARG A 87 -9.43 21.36 7.07
C ARG A 87 -8.51 20.35 6.41
N LEU A 88 -7.30 20.15 6.95
CA LEU A 88 -6.36 19.16 6.41
C LEU A 88 -6.88 17.74 6.63
N MET A 89 -7.47 17.45 7.79
CA MET A 89 -8.15 16.18 8.07
C MET A 89 -9.37 15.98 7.17
N ASP A 90 -10.20 17.01 6.99
CA ASP A 90 -11.36 16.95 6.09
C ASP A 90 -10.95 16.67 4.64
N LEU A 91 -9.83 17.25 4.16
CA LEU A 91 -9.30 17.00 2.82
C LEU A 91 -8.73 15.58 2.70
N ILE A 92 -8.01 15.09 3.71
CA ILE A 92 -7.50 13.71 3.73
C ILE A 92 -8.63 12.69 3.72
N VAL A 93 -9.70 12.92 4.49
CA VAL A 93 -10.83 12.00 4.61
C VAL A 93 -11.79 12.10 3.42
N ASN A 94 -12.09 13.30 2.91
CA ASN A 94 -13.15 13.49 1.90
C ASN A 94 -12.64 13.77 0.48
N SER A 95 -11.33 13.92 0.25
CA SER A 95 -10.80 14.32 -1.06
C SER A 95 -9.58 13.53 -1.55
N LEU A 96 -8.84 12.82 -0.70
CA LEU A 96 -7.73 11.97 -1.16
C LEU A 96 -8.18 10.59 -1.65
N TYR A 97 -9.20 10.00 -1.05
CA TYR A 97 -9.61 8.62 -1.33
C TYR A 97 -10.94 8.58 -2.09
N SER A 98 -10.97 7.83 -3.19
CA SER A 98 -12.17 7.64 -4.01
C SER A 98 -13.05 6.53 -3.43
N ASN A 99 -12.43 5.50 -2.82
CA ASN A 99 -13.13 4.34 -2.26
C ASN A 99 -12.85 4.22 -0.75
N LYS A 100 -13.90 4.19 0.07
CA LYS A 100 -13.79 3.96 1.52
C LYS A 100 -13.04 2.69 1.89
N GLU A 101 -13.15 1.62 1.07
CA GLU A 101 -12.54 0.31 1.31
C GLU A 101 -11.01 0.36 1.47
N VAL A 102 -10.36 1.39 0.91
CA VAL A 102 -8.91 1.62 1.00
C VAL A 102 -8.42 1.73 2.44
N PHE A 103 -9.28 2.09 3.41
CA PHE A 103 -8.91 2.15 4.82
C PHE A 103 -8.21 0.85 5.29
N LEU A 104 -8.72 -0.32 4.89
CA LEU A 104 -8.17 -1.59 5.34
C LEU A 104 -6.80 -1.86 4.72
N ARG A 105 -6.60 -1.48 3.44
CA ARG A 105 -5.31 -1.56 2.75
C ARG A 105 -4.25 -0.73 3.46
N GLU A 106 -4.56 0.53 3.77
CA GLU A 106 -3.60 1.44 4.42
C GLU A 106 -3.22 0.93 5.82
N LEU A 107 -4.20 0.45 6.59
CA LEU A 107 -3.97 -0.03 7.95
C LEU A 107 -3.18 -1.36 7.98
N ILE A 108 -3.48 -2.31 7.08
CA ILE A 108 -2.67 -3.54 6.91
C ILE A 108 -1.26 -3.20 6.41
N SER A 109 -1.12 -2.21 5.51
CA SER A 109 0.20 -1.76 5.05
C SER A 109 1.03 -1.18 6.20
N ASN A 110 0.43 -0.40 7.09
CA ASN A 110 1.09 0.13 8.29
C ASN A 110 1.50 -0.97 9.27
N ALA A 111 0.66 -2.00 9.45
CA ALA A 111 0.97 -3.18 10.25
C ALA A 111 2.14 -4.00 9.65
N SER A 112 2.13 -4.22 8.33
CA SER A 112 3.25 -4.86 7.62
C SER A 112 4.55 -4.05 7.75
N ASP A 113 4.49 -2.72 7.60
CA ASP A 113 5.62 -1.81 7.85
C ASP A 113 6.17 -1.94 9.29
N ALA A 114 5.30 -2.16 10.28
CA ALA A 114 5.68 -2.33 11.69
C ALA A 114 6.35 -3.70 11.98
N LEU A 115 5.87 -4.77 11.32
CA LEU A 115 6.47 -6.10 11.36
C LEU A 115 7.82 -6.13 10.64
N ASP A 116 7.94 -5.48 9.48
CA ASP A 116 9.22 -5.38 8.74
C ASP A 116 10.28 -4.58 9.50
N LYS A 117 9.90 -3.47 10.16
CA LYS A 117 10.81 -2.72 11.05
C LYS A 117 11.32 -3.59 12.20
N LEU A 118 10.43 -4.36 12.84
CA LEU A 118 10.83 -5.27 13.92
C LEU A 118 11.78 -6.34 13.41
N ARG A 119 11.43 -6.98 12.29
CA ARG A 119 12.27 -8.00 11.64
C ARG A 119 13.66 -7.46 11.31
N PHE A 120 13.76 -6.26 10.73
CA PHE A 120 15.05 -5.62 10.49
C PHE A 120 15.81 -5.37 11.80
N LEU A 121 15.18 -4.74 12.78
CA LEU A 121 15.81 -4.40 14.05
C LEU A 121 16.31 -5.64 14.80
N SER A 122 15.60 -6.77 14.73
CA SER A 122 16.03 -8.03 15.36
C SER A 122 17.31 -8.64 14.80
N VAL A 123 17.71 -8.27 13.57
CA VAL A 123 19.00 -8.68 12.99
C VAL A 123 20.15 -7.86 13.59
N THR A 124 19.91 -6.57 13.85
CA THR A 124 20.92 -5.65 14.44
C THR A 124 20.97 -5.67 15.96
N ASP A 125 19.83 -5.94 16.60
CA ASP A 125 19.61 -5.93 18.04
C ASP A 125 18.68 -7.09 18.42
N PRO A 126 19.23 -8.28 18.71
CA PRO A 126 18.44 -9.44 19.14
C PRO A 126 17.77 -9.26 20.50
N GLU A 127 18.14 -8.27 21.31
CA GLU A 127 17.50 -8.05 22.62
C GLU A 127 16.07 -7.53 22.47
N ILE A 128 15.75 -6.91 21.33
CA ILE A 128 14.42 -6.38 21.01
C ILE A 128 13.29 -7.43 20.95
N LEU A 129 13.65 -8.72 20.87
CA LEU A 129 12.73 -9.86 20.90
C LEU A 129 12.57 -10.49 22.30
N LYS A 130 13.45 -10.17 23.26
CA LYS A 130 13.42 -10.79 24.61
C LYS A 130 12.13 -10.43 25.33
N GLY A 131 11.45 -11.45 25.86
CA GLY A 131 10.22 -11.29 26.65
C GLY A 131 8.91 -11.21 25.84
N ALA A 132 8.98 -11.25 24.51
CA ALA A 132 7.81 -11.30 23.63
C ALA A 132 8.08 -12.16 22.38
N GLU A 133 8.43 -13.43 22.58
CA GLU A 133 8.48 -14.41 21.49
C GLU A 133 7.06 -14.66 20.96
N MET A 134 6.71 -13.94 19.90
CA MET A 134 5.42 -13.98 19.22
C MET A 134 5.67 -14.09 17.72
N ASP A 135 4.87 -14.90 17.05
CA ASP A 135 4.81 -14.95 15.59
C ASP A 135 4.55 -13.57 15.00
N LEU A 136 5.15 -13.31 13.84
CA LEU A 136 5.01 -12.05 13.11
C LEU A 136 3.75 -12.12 12.23
N ASP A 137 2.61 -11.74 12.79
CA ASP A 137 1.30 -11.82 12.14
C ASP A 137 0.44 -10.56 12.33
N ILE A 138 -0.61 -10.49 11.52
CA ILE A 138 -1.67 -9.48 11.56
C ILE A 138 -2.99 -10.22 11.80
N ARG A 139 -3.79 -9.78 12.76
CA ARG A 139 -5.09 -10.39 13.08
C ARG A 139 -6.20 -9.38 13.01
N ILE A 140 -7.32 -9.73 12.38
CA ILE A 140 -8.45 -8.82 12.20
C ILE A 140 -9.71 -9.46 12.76
N GLN A 141 -10.22 -8.88 13.85
CA GLN A 141 -11.47 -9.27 14.49
C GLN A 141 -12.56 -8.25 14.19
N THR A 142 -13.80 -8.71 14.08
CA THR A 142 -14.97 -7.83 13.93
C THR A 142 -16.03 -8.15 14.97
N ASP A 143 -16.67 -7.12 15.48
CA ASP A 143 -17.90 -7.19 16.25
C ASP A 143 -18.99 -6.47 15.45
N LYS A 144 -19.86 -7.27 14.82
CA LYS A 144 -20.93 -6.81 13.94
C LYS A 144 -22.02 -6.04 14.69
N ASP A 145 -22.29 -6.42 15.93
CA ASP A 145 -23.42 -5.89 16.70
C ASP A 145 -23.08 -4.50 17.23
N ASN A 146 -21.86 -4.33 17.76
CA ASN A 146 -21.34 -3.03 18.19
C ASN A 146 -20.80 -2.17 17.03
N GLY A 147 -20.50 -2.77 15.87
CA GLY A 147 -19.92 -2.07 14.73
C GLY A 147 -18.45 -1.73 14.96
N ILE A 148 -17.66 -2.69 15.44
CA ILE A 148 -16.24 -2.52 15.76
C ILE A 148 -15.39 -3.40 14.83
N VAL A 149 -14.26 -2.86 14.37
CA VAL A 149 -13.20 -3.60 13.68
C VAL A 149 -11.91 -3.41 14.47
N THR A 150 -11.29 -4.51 14.89
CA THR A 150 -10.02 -4.51 15.62
C THR A 150 -8.95 -5.13 14.73
N ILE A 151 -7.88 -4.37 14.47
CA ILE A 151 -6.69 -4.84 13.74
C ILE A 151 -5.54 -4.91 14.75
N THR A 152 -4.98 -6.10 14.93
CA THR A 152 -3.84 -6.35 15.78
C THR A 152 -2.62 -6.66 14.93
N ASP A 153 -1.50 -5.98 15.18
CA ASP A 153 -0.18 -6.33 14.64
C ASP A 153 0.77 -6.69 15.78
N THR A 154 1.61 -7.72 15.57
CA THR A 154 2.67 -8.10 16.53
C THR A 154 4.01 -7.41 16.24
N GLY A 155 4.00 -6.28 15.54
CA GLY A 155 5.17 -5.54 15.08
C GLY A 155 5.88 -4.75 16.19
N ILE A 156 6.65 -3.73 15.79
CA ILE A 156 7.51 -2.96 16.71
C ILE A 156 6.75 -2.09 17.73
N GLY A 157 5.46 -1.81 17.48
CA GLY A 157 4.67 -0.86 18.28
C GLY A 157 5.24 0.57 18.26
N MET A 158 4.71 1.45 19.11
CA MET A 158 5.15 2.85 19.22
C MET A 158 5.38 3.24 20.68
N THR A 159 6.39 4.09 20.91
CA THR A 159 6.59 4.80 22.18
C THR A 159 5.63 6.00 22.31
N ARG A 160 5.47 6.55 23.52
CA ARG A 160 4.69 7.79 23.74
C ARG A 160 5.12 8.94 22.82
N GLN A 161 6.42 9.08 22.57
CA GLN A 161 6.92 10.14 21.70
C GLN A 161 6.57 9.86 20.24
N GLU A 162 6.72 8.62 19.76
CA GLU A 162 6.34 8.23 18.40
C GLU A 162 4.83 8.39 18.13
N LEU A 163 3.97 8.17 19.13
CA LEU A 163 2.54 8.47 19.03
C LEU A 163 2.29 9.96 18.74
N VAL A 164 2.98 10.87 19.43
CA VAL A 164 2.89 12.33 19.17
C VAL A 164 3.49 12.66 17.80
N ASP A 165 4.70 12.17 17.54
CA ASP A 165 5.52 12.45 16.35
C ASP A 165 5.03 11.82 15.03
N CYS A 166 4.08 10.89 15.06
CA CYS A 166 3.61 10.17 13.87
C CYS A 166 2.08 10.11 13.77
N LEU A 167 1.35 9.86 14.87
CA LEU A 167 -0.13 9.89 14.86
C LEU A 167 -0.69 11.25 15.29
N GLY A 168 0.13 12.11 15.91
CA GLY A 168 -0.23 13.47 16.26
C GLY A 168 0.13 14.52 15.20
N THR A 169 1.12 14.24 14.35
CA THR A 169 1.59 15.14 13.29
C THR A 169 1.22 14.59 11.92
N ILE A 170 0.31 15.28 11.21
CA ILE A 170 -0.07 14.92 9.84
C ILE A 170 1.13 15.04 8.90
N ALA A 171 1.23 14.12 7.93
CA ALA A 171 2.32 14.02 6.96
C ALA A 171 3.70 13.67 7.55
N GLN A 172 3.76 13.18 8.80
CA GLN A 172 4.99 12.69 9.43
C GLN A 172 4.99 11.17 9.55
N SER A 173 5.80 10.49 8.71
CA SER A 173 5.92 9.03 8.74
C SER A 173 7.13 8.53 9.53
N GLY A 174 6.89 7.67 10.52
CA GLY A 174 7.93 6.87 11.18
C GLY A 174 8.64 5.90 10.21
N THR A 175 7.95 5.42 9.16
CA THR A 175 8.57 4.62 8.09
C THR A 175 9.57 5.45 7.29
N ALA A 176 9.23 6.70 6.94
CA ALA A 176 10.15 7.60 6.24
C ALA A 176 11.38 7.96 7.11
N LYS A 177 11.18 8.24 8.41
CA LYS A 177 12.28 8.45 9.37
C LYS A 177 13.23 7.25 9.40
N PHE A 178 12.68 6.03 9.49
CA PHE A 178 13.45 4.79 9.52
C PHE A 178 14.23 4.54 8.22
N LEU A 179 13.58 4.65 7.06
CA LEU A 179 14.22 4.52 5.74
C LEU A 179 15.37 5.52 5.54
N LYS A 180 15.24 6.74 6.06
CA LYS A 180 16.32 7.72 6.04
C LYS A 180 17.50 7.26 6.91
N ALA A 181 17.24 6.84 8.14
CA ALA A 181 18.27 6.34 9.04
C ALA A 181 19.06 5.15 8.44
N LEU A 182 18.37 4.22 7.76
CA LEU A 182 19.02 3.09 7.05
C LEU A 182 19.93 3.54 5.90
N LYS A 183 19.49 4.54 5.12
CA LYS A 183 20.32 5.11 4.03
C LYS A 183 21.56 5.81 4.58
N ASP A 184 21.40 6.51 5.70
CA ASP A 184 22.49 7.25 6.35
C ASP A 184 23.51 6.31 7.04
N SER A 185 23.10 5.12 7.51
CA SER A 185 23.97 4.16 8.23
C SER A 185 24.92 3.34 7.35
N LYS A 186 24.80 3.38 6.01
CA LYS A 186 25.60 2.63 5.01
C LYS A 186 25.60 1.09 5.10
N ASP A 187 25.13 0.49 6.18
CA ASP A 187 24.99 -0.96 6.28
C ASP A 187 23.85 -1.48 5.40
N SER A 188 24.27 -2.12 4.31
CA SER A 188 23.50 -2.98 3.39
C SER A 188 22.45 -2.33 2.48
N GLY A 189 22.58 -2.60 1.17
CA GLY A 189 21.55 -2.38 0.17
C GLY A 189 20.42 -3.40 0.33
N SER A 190 19.54 -3.17 1.30
CA SER A 190 18.33 -3.95 1.49
C SER A 190 17.18 -3.32 0.71
N ASP A 191 16.55 -4.11 -0.17
CA ASP A 191 15.26 -3.79 -0.79
C ASP A 191 14.20 -3.69 0.30
N SER A 192 14.07 -2.49 0.85
CA SER A 192 13.15 -2.25 1.94
C SER A 192 11.72 -2.27 1.39
N ASN A 193 11.00 -3.34 1.69
CA ASN A 193 9.60 -3.56 1.33
C ASN A 193 8.64 -2.53 1.95
N LEU A 194 9.16 -1.63 2.78
CA LEU A 194 8.44 -0.55 3.41
C LEU A 194 7.80 0.40 2.39
N ILE A 195 6.50 0.66 2.59
CA ILE A 195 5.67 1.44 1.65
C ILE A 195 5.19 2.74 2.28
N GLY A 196 4.91 2.81 3.58
CA GLY A 196 4.17 3.88 4.28
C GLY A 196 4.85 5.26 4.40
N GLN A 197 5.37 5.84 3.31
CA GLN A 197 6.23 7.04 3.37
C GLN A 197 5.49 8.38 3.62
N PHE A 198 4.22 8.52 3.21
CA PHE A 198 3.52 9.82 3.22
C PHE A 198 3.05 10.32 4.59
N GLY A 199 2.83 9.44 5.58
CA GLY A 199 2.35 9.85 6.91
C GLY A 199 0.89 10.34 6.95
N VAL A 200 0.05 9.92 5.99
CA VAL A 200 -1.40 10.23 5.97
C VAL A 200 -2.30 8.99 6.01
N GLY A 201 -1.80 7.81 5.62
CA GLY A 201 -2.61 6.59 5.46
C GLY A 201 -3.32 6.11 6.74
N PHE A 202 -2.81 6.43 7.93
CA PHE A 202 -3.51 6.16 9.20
C PHE A 202 -4.90 6.84 9.27
N TYR A 203 -5.01 8.08 8.80
CA TYR A 203 -6.24 8.86 8.88
C TYR A 203 -7.35 8.35 7.93
N SER A 204 -7.02 7.46 6.99
CA SER A 204 -8.03 6.72 6.21
C SER A 204 -8.98 5.91 7.09
N ALA A 205 -8.59 5.57 8.33
CA ALA A 205 -9.49 4.99 9.33
C ALA A 205 -10.77 5.82 9.55
N PHE A 206 -10.65 7.16 9.50
CA PHE A 206 -11.78 8.08 9.66
C PHE A 206 -12.68 8.18 8.41
N LEU A 207 -12.38 7.47 7.32
CA LEU A 207 -13.35 7.24 6.23
C LEU A 207 -14.58 6.51 6.76
N VAL A 208 -14.36 5.48 7.57
CA VAL A 208 -15.40 4.54 8.05
C VAL A 208 -15.65 4.61 9.56
N ALA A 209 -14.74 5.18 10.36
CA ALA A 209 -14.84 5.26 11.81
C ALA A 209 -15.14 6.68 12.33
N ASP A 210 -15.97 6.77 13.37
CA ASP A 210 -16.19 8.01 14.14
C ASP A 210 -15.16 8.16 15.26
N ARG A 211 -14.64 7.04 15.78
CA ARG A 211 -13.59 7.00 16.79
C ARG A 211 -12.57 5.93 16.49
N VAL A 212 -11.31 6.25 16.71
CA VAL A 212 -10.16 5.36 16.56
C VAL A 212 -9.39 5.33 17.88
N VAL A 213 -9.12 4.13 18.38
CA VAL A 213 -8.30 3.88 19.59
C VAL A 213 -7.11 3.03 19.19
N VAL A 214 -5.91 3.42 19.63
CA VAL A 214 -4.64 2.75 19.32
C VAL A 214 -3.96 2.41 20.63
N SER A 215 -4.05 1.15 21.05
CA SER A 215 -3.31 0.61 22.20
C SER A 215 -1.99 0.02 21.70
N THR A 216 -0.85 0.47 22.20
CA THR A 216 0.46 0.05 21.66
C THR A 216 1.53 -0.14 22.73
N LYS A 217 2.33 -1.18 22.54
CA LYS A 217 3.47 -1.53 23.40
C LYS A 217 4.71 -1.73 22.54
N SER A 218 5.65 -0.80 22.64
CA SER A 218 6.99 -0.95 22.06
C SER A 218 7.91 -1.73 23.01
N PRO A 219 8.87 -2.53 22.52
CA PRO A 219 9.96 -3.06 23.36
C PRO A 219 10.92 -1.96 23.82
N LYS A 220 10.88 -0.77 23.19
CA LYS A 220 11.70 0.42 23.56
C LYS A 220 11.09 1.26 24.69
N SER A 221 10.03 0.77 25.35
CA SER A 221 9.39 1.45 26.47
C SER A 221 8.80 0.43 27.44
N ASP A 222 8.97 0.64 28.74
CA ASP A 222 8.42 -0.26 29.77
C ASP A 222 6.88 -0.23 29.81
N LYS A 223 6.28 0.87 29.33
CA LYS A 223 4.86 1.19 29.48
C LYS A 223 4.09 0.99 28.17
N GLN A 224 2.81 0.62 28.31
CA GLN A 224 1.84 0.65 27.22
C GLN A 224 1.13 2.00 27.20
N TYR A 225 0.81 2.48 26.00
CA TYR A 225 0.07 3.72 25.81
C TYR A 225 -1.17 3.50 24.95
N VAL A 226 -2.22 4.27 25.22
CA VAL A 226 -3.45 4.31 24.44
C VAL A 226 -3.62 5.71 23.88
N TRP A 227 -3.60 5.83 22.56
CA TRP A 227 -4.01 7.04 21.84
C TRP A 227 -5.49 6.91 21.47
N GLU A 228 -6.26 7.99 21.60
CA GLU A 228 -7.68 8.03 21.23
C GLU A 228 -8.00 9.33 20.50
N GLY A 229 -8.55 9.19 19.29
CA GLY A 229 -8.95 10.29 18.41
C GLY A 229 -10.35 10.06 17.81
N LYS A 230 -11.00 11.15 17.40
CA LYS A 230 -12.35 11.15 16.84
C LYS A 230 -12.37 11.88 15.50
N ALA A 231 -13.28 11.46 14.61
CA ALA A 231 -13.57 12.19 13.39
C ALA A 231 -13.97 13.64 13.73
N ASN A 232 -13.57 14.58 12.88
CA ASN A 232 -13.88 16.01 12.99
C ASN A 232 -13.40 16.67 14.31
N SER A 233 -12.47 16.05 15.04
CA SER A 233 -11.83 16.61 16.23
C SER A 233 -10.48 17.24 15.88
N SER A 234 -10.22 18.45 16.39
CA SER A 234 -8.90 19.10 16.30
C SER A 234 -7.88 18.57 17.32
N SER A 235 -8.29 17.66 18.21
CA SER A 235 -7.44 17.09 19.26
C SER A 235 -7.62 15.58 19.43
N TYR A 236 -6.55 14.95 19.90
CA TYR A 236 -6.50 13.55 20.35
C TYR A 236 -6.04 13.51 21.81
N SER A 237 -6.15 12.35 22.44
CA SER A 237 -5.62 12.10 23.80
C SER A 237 -4.60 10.95 23.78
N ILE A 238 -3.64 10.99 24.69
CA ILE A 238 -2.74 9.86 24.98
C ILE A 238 -2.76 9.63 26.49
N ARG A 239 -3.02 8.38 26.90
CA ARG A 239 -2.94 7.91 28.29
C ARG A 239 -2.01 6.71 28.39
N GLU A 240 -1.47 6.47 29.58
CA GLU A 240 -0.82 5.20 29.91
C GLU A 240 -1.90 4.14 30.15
N GLU A 241 -1.69 2.90 29.71
CA GLU A 241 -2.56 1.79 30.09
C GLU A 241 -2.09 1.20 31.42
N THR A 242 -3.04 1.05 32.34
CA THR A 242 -2.79 0.54 33.71
C THR A 242 -3.63 -0.69 34.04
N ASP A 243 -4.59 -1.05 33.18
CA ASP A 243 -5.42 -2.24 33.32
C ASP A 243 -4.67 -3.50 32.85
N PRO A 244 -4.37 -4.48 33.74
CA PRO A 244 -3.66 -5.70 33.37
C PRO A 244 -4.35 -6.52 32.28
N GLU A 245 -5.69 -6.47 32.18
CA GLU A 245 -6.45 -7.22 31.17
C GLU A 245 -6.30 -6.62 29.76
N LYS A 246 -5.87 -5.34 29.67
CA LYS A 246 -5.64 -4.63 28.40
C LYS A 246 -4.18 -4.59 27.99
N LEU A 247 -3.26 -5.14 28.78
CA LEU A 247 -1.83 -5.16 28.45
C LEU A 247 -1.55 -6.15 27.32
N ILE A 248 -0.86 -5.68 26.29
CA ILE A 248 -0.44 -6.47 25.13
C ILE A 248 1.08 -6.69 25.19
N PRO A 249 1.63 -7.85 24.79
CA PRO A 249 3.06 -8.12 24.95
C PRO A 249 3.93 -7.20 24.07
N ARG A 250 3.50 -6.97 22.83
CA ARG A 250 4.19 -6.14 21.82
C ARG A 250 3.21 -5.71 20.72
N GLY A 251 3.53 -4.64 20.01
CA GLY A 251 2.87 -4.25 18.76
C GLY A 251 1.74 -3.25 18.98
N THR A 252 0.65 -3.40 18.23
CA THR A 252 -0.49 -2.47 18.26
C THR A 252 -1.81 -3.21 18.18
N HIS A 253 -2.79 -2.76 18.96
CA HIS A 253 -4.21 -3.05 18.76
C HIS A 253 -4.90 -1.75 18.34
N LEU A 254 -5.39 -1.73 17.11
CA LEU A 254 -6.12 -0.63 16.49
C LEU A 254 -7.62 -0.96 16.49
N THR A 255 -8.40 -0.26 17.32
CA THR A 255 -9.84 -0.44 17.44
C THR A 255 -10.57 0.70 16.73
N LEU A 256 -11.36 0.34 15.71
CA LEU A 256 -12.18 1.24 14.92
C LEU A 256 -13.64 1.13 15.36
N TYR A 257 -14.22 2.23 15.84
CA TYR A 257 -15.65 2.33 16.11
C TYR A 257 -16.33 2.93 14.86
N LEU A 258 -17.02 2.08 14.11
CA LEU A 258 -17.57 2.44 12.80
C LEU A 258 -18.73 3.44 12.90
N LYS A 259 -18.84 4.30 11.88
CA LYS A 259 -20.01 5.15 11.62
C LYS A 259 -21.23 4.28 11.42
N ASN A 260 -22.42 4.79 11.77
CA ASN A 260 -23.68 4.06 11.62
C ASN A 260 -23.89 3.52 10.19
N ASP A 261 -23.64 4.34 9.17
CA ASP A 261 -23.80 3.96 7.76
C ASP A 261 -22.72 2.99 7.26
N ASP A 262 -21.56 2.96 7.94
CA ASP A 262 -20.41 2.13 7.59
C ASP A 262 -20.33 0.83 8.43
N LYS A 263 -21.26 0.57 9.36
CA LYS A 263 -21.31 -0.68 10.15
C LYS A 263 -21.27 -1.96 9.32
N GLY A 264 -21.67 -1.90 8.05
CA GLY A 264 -21.50 -2.98 7.07
C GLY A 264 -20.03 -3.42 6.85
N PHE A 265 -19.04 -2.68 7.34
CA PHE A 265 -17.63 -3.09 7.37
C PHE A 265 -17.27 -4.03 8.54
N ALA A 266 -18.09 -4.14 9.58
CA ALA A 266 -17.89 -5.11 10.68
C ALA A 266 -18.46 -6.52 10.37
N HIS A 267 -18.73 -6.82 9.09
CA HIS A 267 -19.08 -8.16 8.64
C HIS A 267 -17.79 -8.99 8.37
N PRO A 268 -17.61 -10.15 9.02
CA PRO A 268 -16.43 -11.00 8.85
C PRO A 268 -16.13 -11.36 7.39
N GLU A 269 -17.17 -11.65 6.61
CA GLU A 269 -17.06 -12.07 5.20
C GLU A 269 -16.72 -10.89 4.28
N ARG A 270 -17.03 -9.65 4.72
CA ARG A 270 -16.62 -8.44 4.01
C ARG A 270 -15.16 -8.14 4.28
N ILE A 271 -14.72 -8.16 5.54
CA ILE A 271 -13.29 -8.00 5.89
C ILE A 271 -12.43 -9.04 5.16
N GLN A 272 -12.83 -10.32 5.16
CA GLN A 272 -12.07 -11.37 4.48
C GLN A 272 -11.89 -11.07 2.98
N ARG A 273 -12.95 -10.60 2.32
CA ARG A 273 -12.92 -10.20 0.90
C ARG A 273 -12.03 -8.99 0.66
N LEU A 274 -12.06 -7.99 1.54
CA LEU A 274 -11.19 -6.82 1.45
C LEU A 274 -9.71 -7.21 1.61
N VAL A 275 -9.37 -8.09 2.56
CA VAL A 275 -8.01 -8.62 2.68
C VAL A 275 -7.59 -9.37 1.40
N LYS A 276 -8.46 -10.24 0.87
CA LYS A 276 -8.21 -10.99 -0.39
C LYS A 276 -8.09 -10.08 -1.62
N ASN A 277 -8.72 -8.91 -1.63
CA ASN A 277 -8.61 -7.95 -2.74
C ASN A 277 -7.35 -7.07 -2.65
N TYR A 278 -7.12 -6.45 -1.49
CA TYR A 278 -6.13 -5.37 -1.33
C TYR A 278 -4.80 -5.82 -0.71
N SER A 279 -4.75 -6.98 -0.06
CA SER A 279 -3.63 -7.41 0.80
C SER A 279 -3.23 -8.89 0.62
N GLN A 280 -3.66 -9.54 -0.46
CA GLN A 280 -3.40 -10.96 -0.76
C GLN A 280 -1.92 -11.36 -0.73
N PHE A 281 -1.01 -10.43 -1.02
CA PHE A 281 0.43 -10.70 -1.21
C PHE A 281 1.34 -10.00 -0.20
N VAL A 282 0.74 -9.44 0.87
CA VAL A 282 1.49 -8.90 2.03
C VAL A 282 2.37 -9.99 2.64
N SER A 283 3.62 -9.63 3.02
CA SER A 283 4.67 -10.56 3.46
C SER A 283 4.33 -11.44 4.67
N PHE A 284 3.39 -11.01 5.51
CA PHE A 284 3.11 -11.59 6.82
C PHE A 284 1.73 -12.26 6.83
N PRO A 285 1.53 -13.35 7.59
CA PRO A 285 0.21 -13.97 7.77
C PRO A 285 -0.84 -12.96 8.23
N ILE A 286 -1.98 -12.92 7.54
CA ILE A 286 -3.16 -12.14 7.90
C ILE A 286 -4.28 -13.11 8.27
N TYR A 287 -4.61 -13.16 9.55
CA TYR A 287 -5.71 -13.95 10.08
C TYR A 287 -6.98 -13.10 10.19
N THR A 288 -8.12 -13.62 9.75
CA THR A 288 -9.44 -13.02 10.01
C THR A 288 -10.26 -13.90 10.93
N TRP A 289 -11.03 -13.30 11.84
CA TRP A 289 -11.90 -14.01 12.78
C TRP A 289 -13.21 -14.39 12.09
N GLN A 290 -13.44 -15.69 11.86
CA GLN A 290 -14.57 -16.19 11.07
C GLN A 290 -15.46 -17.14 11.87
N GLU A 291 -16.76 -17.12 11.57
CA GLU A 291 -17.73 -18.08 12.09
C GLU A 291 -17.62 -19.37 11.26
N LYS A 292 -17.10 -20.44 11.86
CA LYS A 292 -17.02 -21.78 11.27
C LYS A 292 -18.15 -22.65 11.82
N GLY A 293 -18.57 -23.64 11.04
CA GLY A 293 -19.61 -24.59 11.44
C GLY A 293 -19.19 -26.02 11.14
N TYR A 294 -19.37 -26.92 12.10
CA TYR A 294 -19.17 -28.35 11.88
C TYR A 294 -20.48 -29.11 12.07
N THR A 295 -20.70 -30.15 11.25
CA THR A 295 -21.91 -30.97 11.34
C THR A 295 -21.68 -32.08 12.35
N LYS A 296 -22.51 -32.11 13.38
CA LYS A 296 -22.57 -33.15 14.40
C LYS A 296 -23.84 -33.96 14.20
N GLU A 297 -23.71 -35.27 14.03
CA GLU A 297 -24.85 -36.16 14.00
C GLU A 297 -25.25 -36.47 15.43
N VAL A 298 -26.45 -36.03 15.82
CA VAL A 298 -27.03 -36.28 17.15
C VAL A 298 -28.12 -37.32 16.98
N GLU A 299 -27.98 -38.46 17.66
CA GLU A 299 -29.07 -39.43 17.76
C GLU A 299 -30.24 -38.80 18.52
N VAL A 300 -31.44 -38.78 17.92
CA VAL A 300 -32.66 -38.37 18.61
C VAL A 300 -33.39 -39.64 19.00
N ASP A 301 -33.44 -39.93 20.30
CA ASP A 301 -34.39 -40.91 20.82
C ASP A 301 -35.80 -40.34 20.65
N GLU A 302 -36.66 -41.05 19.91
CA GLU A 302 -38.08 -40.71 19.83
C GLU A 302 -38.75 -41.02 21.18
N ASP A 303 -39.03 -39.96 21.94
CA ASP A 303 -39.96 -40.04 23.07
C ASP A 303 -41.32 -40.56 22.55
N LEU A 304 -41.69 -41.76 23.02
CA LEU A 304 -42.91 -42.48 22.63
C LEU A 304 -44.15 -41.82 23.23
N ALA A 305 -44.50 -40.64 22.72
CA ALA A 305 -45.58 -39.79 23.23
C ALA A 305 -46.72 -39.57 22.23
N GLU A 306 -47.08 -40.57 21.41
CA GLU A 306 -48.43 -40.65 20.83
C GLU A 306 -48.90 -42.10 20.56
N ALA A 307 -49.08 -42.86 21.65
CA ALA A 307 -49.72 -44.17 21.58
C ALA A 307 -51.24 -44.03 21.40
N LYS A 308 -51.71 -44.08 20.15
CA LYS A 308 -53.07 -44.55 19.83
C LYS A 308 -53.01 -45.75 18.89
N LYS A 309 -53.78 -46.77 19.27
CA LYS A 309 -53.79 -48.12 18.68
C LYS A 309 -54.42 -48.10 17.28
N ASP A 310 -53.94 -48.96 16.38
CA ASP A 310 -54.55 -50.28 16.13
C ASP A 310 -53.73 -51.08 15.09
N GLY A 311 -53.66 -52.41 15.25
CA GLY A 311 -53.39 -53.36 14.15
C GLY A 311 -51.97 -53.93 13.96
N GLU A 312 -51.81 -55.20 14.34
CA GLU A 312 -50.91 -56.25 13.79
C GLU A 312 -49.38 -56.21 14.01
N ASP A 313 -48.82 -57.42 14.16
CA ASP A 313 -47.43 -57.72 14.52
C ASP A 313 -46.46 -57.68 13.33
N GLU A 314 -45.55 -56.70 13.31
CA GLU A 314 -44.24 -56.87 12.67
C GLU A 314 -43.11 -56.37 13.58
N LYS A 315 -41.96 -57.05 13.57
CA LYS A 315 -40.76 -56.66 14.32
C LYS A 315 -40.11 -55.44 13.68
N ALA A 316 -40.59 -54.25 14.03
CA ALA A 316 -39.95 -53.00 13.64
C ALA A 316 -38.57 -52.86 14.31
N GLU A 317 -37.49 -52.90 13.53
CA GLU A 317 -36.19 -52.39 13.97
C GLU A 317 -36.33 -50.90 14.30
N LYS A 318 -35.98 -50.51 15.54
CA LYS A 318 -35.85 -49.09 15.90
C LYS A 318 -34.67 -48.48 15.13
N GLN A 319 -34.92 -47.98 13.92
CA GLN A 319 -33.98 -47.12 13.22
C GLN A 319 -33.85 -45.81 14.01
N LYS A 320 -32.72 -45.66 14.72
CA LYS A 320 -32.33 -44.38 15.33
C LYS A 320 -32.24 -43.32 14.24
N LYS A 321 -33.06 -42.28 14.32
CA LYS A 321 -32.98 -41.13 13.40
C LYS A 321 -31.86 -40.21 13.89
N THR A 322 -30.74 -40.17 13.16
CA THR A 322 -29.69 -39.18 13.38
C THR A 322 -30.12 -37.83 12.80
N LYS A 323 -30.16 -36.80 13.65
CA LYS A 323 -30.38 -35.42 13.22
C LYS A 323 -29.04 -34.70 13.09
N LYS A 324 -28.80 -34.13 11.91
CA LYS A 324 -27.65 -33.25 11.67
C LYS A 324 -27.88 -31.91 12.34
N VAL A 325 -27.05 -31.61 13.34
CA VAL A 325 -26.99 -30.31 14.01
C VAL A 325 -25.69 -29.63 13.59
N ILE A 326 -25.78 -28.38 13.13
CA ILE A 326 -24.59 -27.58 12.81
C ILE A 326 -24.24 -26.80 14.08
N GLU A 327 -23.18 -27.22 14.77
CA GLU A 327 -22.61 -26.44 15.86
C GLU A 327 -21.67 -25.38 15.26
N LYS A 328 -21.88 -24.13 15.66
CA LYS A 328 -21.08 -22.99 15.21
C LYS A 328 -20.03 -22.62 16.26
N TYR A 329 -18.85 -22.26 15.79
CA TYR A 329 -17.74 -21.77 16.61
C TYR A 329 -17.00 -20.66 15.87
N TRP A 330 -16.20 -19.89 16.60
CA TRP A 330 -15.37 -18.86 16.00
C TRP A 330 -13.90 -19.27 16.06
N ASP A 331 -13.17 -19.00 14.98
CA ASP A 331 -11.78 -19.40 14.83
C ASP A 331 -11.04 -18.45 13.86
N TRP A 332 -9.72 -18.44 13.95
CA TRP A 332 -8.87 -17.67 13.03
C TRP A 332 -8.75 -18.40 11.68
N GLU A 333 -8.78 -17.66 10.59
CA GLU A 333 -8.58 -18.17 9.23
C GLU A 333 -7.48 -17.38 8.52
N LEU A 334 -6.43 -18.08 8.07
CA LEU A 334 -5.38 -17.49 7.26
C LEU A 334 -5.98 -17.04 5.93
N THR A 335 -5.91 -15.74 5.64
CA THR A 335 -6.68 -15.14 4.56
C THR A 335 -5.83 -14.85 3.31
N ASN A 336 -4.52 -14.65 3.47
CA ASN A 336 -3.55 -14.36 2.42
C ASN A 336 -2.64 -15.57 2.09
N GLU A 337 -3.24 -16.75 1.89
CA GLU A 337 -2.51 -18.00 1.60
C GLU A 337 -1.72 -17.99 0.28
N THR A 338 -2.11 -17.13 -0.67
CA THR A 338 -1.57 -17.15 -2.04
C THR A 338 -0.19 -16.52 -2.11
N GLN A 339 0.84 -17.32 -2.42
CA GLN A 339 2.20 -16.83 -2.55
C GLN A 339 2.41 -16.02 -3.86
N PRO A 340 3.19 -14.93 -3.83
CA PRO A 340 3.50 -14.13 -5.02
C PRO A 340 4.53 -14.84 -5.92
N ILE A 341 4.07 -15.71 -6.81
CA ILE A 341 4.94 -16.53 -7.67
C ILE A 341 5.82 -15.72 -8.65
N TRP A 342 5.48 -14.46 -8.93
CA TRP A 342 6.29 -13.55 -9.75
C TRP A 342 7.59 -13.08 -9.08
N LEU A 343 7.78 -13.40 -7.79
CA LEU A 343 9.04 -13.16 -7.09
C LEU A 343 10.02 -14.34 -7.19
N ARG A 344 9.55 -15.52 -7.62
CA ARG A 344 10.39 -16.73 -7.84
C ARG A 344 11.02 -16.70 -9.22
N SER A 345 12.09 -17.47 -9.41
CA SER A 345 12.68 -17.66 -10.75
C SER A 345 11.66 -18.32 -11.68
N PRO A 346 11.46 -17.86 -12.94
CA PRO A 346 10.54 -18.50 -13.88
C PRO A 346 10.84 -19.99 -14.15
N LYS A 347 12.08 -20.44 -13.88
CA LYS A 347 12.52 -21.85 -14.00
C LYS A 347 12.11 -22.74 -12.83
N GLU A 348 11.74 -22.14 -11.69
CA GLU A 348 11.39 -22.82 -10.45
C GLU A 348 9.88 -22.93 -10.24
N VAL A 349 9.07 -22.36 -11.14
CA VAL A 349 7.60 -22.34 -11.07
C VAL A 349 7.04 -23.31 -12.11
N SER A 350 6.25 -24.28 -11.67
CA SER A 350 5.64 -25.27 -12.58
C SER A 350 4.41 -24.71 -13.31
N THR A 351 3.98 -25.37 -14.39
CA THR A 351 2.76 -25.01 -15.12
C THR A 351 1.53 -25.08 -14.21
N GLU A 352 1.48 -26.08 -13.33
CA GLU A 352 0.41 -26.28 -12.35
C GLU A 352 0.36 -25.10 -11.36
N GLU A 353 1.51 -24.61 -10.88
CA GLU A 353 1.58 -23.43 -10.02
C GLU A 353 1.10 -22.15 -10.72
N TYR A 354 1.47 -21.95 -11.99
CA TYR A 354 0.94 -20.83 -12.79
C TYR A 354 -0.57 -20.93 -12.99
N ASN A 355 -1.11 -22.13 -13.19
CA ASN A 355 -2.54 -22.38 -13.41
C ASN A 355 -3.35 -22.19 -12.12
N GLU A 356 -2.87 -22.72 -10.99
CA GLU A 356 -3.48 -22.50 -9.69
C GLU A 356 -3.49 -21.02 -9.31
N PHE A 357 -2.36 -20.32 -9.53
CA PHE A 357 -2.28 -18.89 -9.29
C PHE A 357 -3.28 -18.09 -10.15
N TYR A 358 -3.40 -18.42 -11.44
CA TYR A 358 -4.36 -17.80 -12.34
C TYR A 358 -5.80 -17.97 -11.83
N LYS A 359 -6.19 -19.21 -11.49
CA LYS A 359 -7.53 -19.54 -10.97
C LYS A 359 -7.83 -18.80 -9.67
N LYS A 360 -6.92 -18.84 -8.70
CA LYS A 360 -7.07 -18.21 -7.38
C LYS A 360 -7.10 -16.68 -7.47
N THR A 361 -6.23 -16.07 -8.28
CA THR A 361 -6.11 -14.60 -8.37
C THR A 361 -7.25 -13.98 -9.18
N PHE A 362 -7.61 -14.56 -10.32
CA PHE A 362 -8.62 -14.00 -11.24
C PHE A 362 -10.03 -14.59 -11.08
N ASN A 363 -10.24 -15.47 -10.09
CA ASN A 363 -11.49 -16.20 -9.85
C ASN A 363 -11.96 -16.95 -11.11
N GLU A 364 -11.05 -17.74 -11.68
CA GLU A 364 -11.23 -18.49 -12.93
C GLU A 364 -11.34 -19.99 -12.66
N TYR A 365 -12.11 -20.69 -13.48
CA TYR A 365 -12.33 -22.14 -13.33
C TYR A 365 -11.44 -22.97 -14.26
N LEU A 366 -11.13 -22.42 -15.44
CA LEU A 366 -10.36 -23.09 -16.48
C LEU A 366 -8.89 -22.69 -16.42
N ASP A 367 -8.02 -23.54 -16.95
CA ASP A 367 -6.61 -23.22 -17.12
C ASP A 367 -6.42 -22.13 -18.21
N PRO A 368 -5.40 -21.29 -18.11
CA PRO A 368 -5.02 -20.38 -19.19
C PRO A 368 -4.45 -21.16 -20.39
N LEU A 369 -4.60 -20.63 -21.60
CA LEU A 369 -3.99 -21.21 -22.82
C LEU A 369 -2.48 -21.04 -22.86
N ALA A 370 -2.00 -19.95 -22.27
CA ALA A 370 -0.60 -19.59 -22.17
C ALA A 370 -0.38 -18.67 -20.97
N SER A 371 0.79 -18.77 -20.36
CA SER A 371 1.35 -17.81 -19.42
C SER A 371 2.67 -17.24 -19.95
N SER A 372 3.02 -16.04 -19.52
CA SER A 372 4.31 -15.42 -19.78
C SER A 372 4.79 -14.74 -18.50
N HIS A 373 5.90 -15.23 -17.95
CA HIS A 373 6.53 -14.68 -16.75
C HIS A 373 7.86 -14.06 -17.14
N PHE A 374 8.02 -12.76 -16.86
CA PHE A 374 9.23 -12.01 -17.18
C PHE A 374 9.51 -10.92 -16.14
N THR A 375 10.80 -10.57 -16.03
CA THR A 375 11.29 -9.41 -15.30
C THR A 375 11.82 -8.41 -16.33
N THR A 376 11.55 -7.13 -16.13
CA THR A 376 12.13 -6.04 -16.90
C THR A 376 13.07 -5.24 -16.00
N GLU A 377 14.32 -5.12 -16.44
CA GLU A 377 15.37 -4.30 -15.81
C GLU A 377 15.62 -3.09 -16.73
N GLY A 378 15.62 -1.87 -16.17
CA GLY A 378 15.68 -0.64 -16.97
C GLY A 378 15.54 0.62 -16.12
N GLU A 379 14.92 1.66 -16.66
CA GLU A 379 14.57 2.89 -15.91
C GLU A 379 13.50 2.62 -14.84
N VAL A 380 12.66 1.60 -15.06
CA VAL A 380 11.70 1.07 -14.09
C VAL A 380 11.90 -0.44 -14.02
N GLU A 381 12.24 -0.97 -12.84
CA GLU A 381 12.25 -2.42 -12.61
C GLU A 381 10.85 -2.91 -12.26
N PHE A 382 10.38 -3.96 -12.95
CA PHE A 382 9.15 -4.64 -12.58
C PHE A 382 9.17 -6.12 -12.96
N ARG A 383 8.34 -6.90 -12.26
CA ARG A 383 8.12 -8.34 -12.51
C ARG A 383 6.67 -8.52 -12.91
N SER A 384 6.41 -9.36 -13.90
CA SER A 384 5.06 -9.58 -14.41
C SER A 384 4.80 -11.02 -14.78
N ILE A 385 3.56 -11.44 -14.54
CA ILE A 385 3.00 -12.65 -15.13
C ILE A 385 1.72 -12.27 -15.88
N LEU A 386 1.70 -12.54 -17.18
CA LEU A 386 0.57 -12.35 -18.07
C LEU A 386 -0.02 -13.70 -18.48
N TYR A 387 -1.32 -13.73 -18.72
CA TYR A 387 -2.12 -14.92 -19.00
C TYR A 387 -3.07 -14.68 -20.17
N VAL A 388 -3.21 -15.69 -21.02
CA VAL A 388 -4.24 -15.75 -22.07
C VAL A 388 -5.36 -16.67 -21.59
N PRO A 389 -6.58 -16.15 -21.30
CA PRO A 389 -7.72 -16.97 -20.89
C PRO A 389 -8.12 -18.01 -21.96
N ALA A 390 -8.59 -19.18 -21.53
CA ALA A 390 -9.14 -20.21 -22.43
C ALA A 390 -10.52 -19.87 -23.00
N VAL A 391 -11.23 -18.95 -22.37
CA VAL A 391 -12.55 -18.49 -22.82
C VAL A 391 -12.56 -16.97 -22.73
N THR A 392 -12.99 -16.30 -23.79
CA THR A 392 -13.27 -14.86 -23.76
C THR A 392 -14.35 -14.59 -22.72
N PRO A 393 -14.25 -13.54 -21.88
CA PRO A 393 -15.33 -13.16 -20.96
C PRO A 393 -16.68 -13.13 -21.70
N MET A 394 -17.64 -13.94 -21.23
CA MET A 394 -18.90 -14.18 -21.96
C MET A 394 -19.88 -13.01 -21.78
N GLY A 395 -19.60 -11.89 -22.44
CA GLY A 395 -20.46 -10.72 -22.47
C GLY A 395 -20.26 -9.88 -23.72
N LYS A 396 -21.35 -9.50 -24.40
CA LYS A 396 -21.29 -8.49 -25.47
C LYS A 396 -20.90 -7.10 -24.94
N ASP A 397 -21.18 -6.83 -23.66
CA ASP A 397 -20.74 -5.60 -22.99
C ASP A 397 -19.22 -5.59 -22.75
N ASP A 398 -18.58 -6.70 -22.37
CA ASP A 398 -17.13 -6.73 -22.09
C ASP A 398 -16.25 -6.45 -23.31
N MET A 399 -16.74 -6.72 -24.54
CA MET A 399 -16.04 -6.30 -25.77
C MET A 399 -16.21 -4.80 -26.10
N LEU A 400 -17.20 -4.14 -25.49
CA LEU A 400 -17.52 -2.72 -25.72
C LEU A 400 -17.11 -1.82 -24.55
N ASN A 401 -16.93 -2.39 -23.36
CA ASN A 401 -16.52 -1.69 -22.16
C ASN A 401 -15.03 -1.35 -22.20
N PRO A 402 -14.62 -0.07 -22.24
CA PRO A 402 -13.21 0.31 -22.27
C PRO A 402 -12.48 0.04 -20.95
N LYS A 403 -13.21 -0.20 -19.84
CA LYS A 403 -12.67 -0.44 -18.50
C LYS A 403 -12.54 -1.94 -18.20
N THR A 404 -11.51 -2.59 -18.74
CA THR A 404 -11.23 -4.01 -18.46
C THR A 404 -10.27 -4.19 -17.28
N LYS A 405 -10.80 -4.65 -16.14
CA LYS A 405 -10.08 -4.92 -14.87
C LYS A 405 -9.25 -6.21 -14.89
N ASN A 406 -8.47 -6.41 -15.96
CA ASN A 406 -7.77 -7.67 -16.22
C ASN A 406 -6.29 -7.64 -15.78
N ILE A 407 -5.66 -6.46 -15.73
CA ILE A 407 -4.31 -6.29 -15.20
C ILE A 407 -4.40 -5.69 -13.79
N ARG A 408 -3.71 -6.30 -12.82
CA ARG A 408 -3.58 -5.78 -11.46
C ARG A 408 -2.17 -5.25 -11.24
N LEU A 409 -2.06 -3.98 -10.88
CA LEU A 409 -0.80 -3.36 -10.49
C LEU A 409 -0.59 -3.45 -8.99
N TYR A 410 0.58 -3.92 -8.61
CA TYR A 410 1.10 -3.94 -7.27
C TYR A 410 2.34 -3.05 -7.21
N VAL A 411 2.56 -2.44 -6.05
CA VAL A 411 3.85 -1.86 -5.71
C VAL A 411 4.29 -2.46 -4.39
N LYS A 412 5.46 -3.08 -4.38
CA LYS A 412 5.99 -3.85 -3.24
C LYS A 412 4.95 -4.84 -2.70
N ARG A 413 4.26 -5.55 -3.59
CA ARG A 413 3.18 -6.53 -3.30
C ARG A 413 1.89 -5.97 -2.69
N VAL A 414 1.72 -4.66 -2.53
CA VAL A 414 0.43 -4.06 -2.15
C VAL A 414 -0.34 -3.61 -3.38
N PHE A 415 -1.64 -3.94 -3.44
CA PHE A 415 -2.50 -3.64 -4.59
C PHE A 415 -2.77 -2.13 -4.71
N ILE A 416 -2.51 -1.59 -5.90
CA ILE A 416 -2.66 -0.17 -6.22
C ILE A 416 -3.96 0.06 -6.99
N SER A 417 -4.07 -0.52 -8.18
CA SER A 417 -5.24 -0.40 -9.06
C SER A 417 -5.37 -1.58 -10.03
N ASP A 418 -6.59 -1.80 -10.52
CA ASP A 418 -6.94 -2.60 -11.68
C ASP A 418 -7.66 -1.79 -12.78
N ASP A 419 -7.90 -0.49 -12.56
CA ASP A 419 -8.54 0.41 -13.52
C ASP A 419 -7.47 1.32 -14.14
N PHE A 420 -7.17 1.05 -15.42
CA PHE A 420 -6.14 1.74 -16.21
C PHE A 420 -6.72 2.45 -17.45
N ASP A 421 -8.04 2.55 -17.58
CA ASP A 421 -8.76 3.21 -18.69
C ASP A 421 -8.30 2.89 -20.14
N GLY A 422 -7.57 1.78 -20.32
CA GLY A 422 -6.97 1.37 -21.59
C GLY A 422 -5.64 2.07 -21.94
N GLU A 423 -5.00 2.76 -20.98
CA GLU A 423 -3.67 3.38 -21.15
C GLU A 423 -2.55 2.32 -21.09
N LEU A 424 -2.61 1.39 -20.12
CA LEU A 424 -1.55 0.39 -19.89
C LEU A 424 -1.50 -0.71 -20.97
N PHE A 425 -2.64 -1.10 -21.53
CA PHE A 425 -2.73 -2.14 -22.56
C PHE A 425 -3.56 -1.66 -23.76
N PRO A 426 -3.08 -1.85 -25.00
CA PRO A 426 -3.88 -1.60 -26.20
C PRO A 426 -5.20 -2.37 -26.17
N ARG A 427 -6.30 -1.74 -26.59
CA ARG A 427 -7.66 -2.33 -26.55
C ARG A 427 -7.79 -3.72 -27.21
N TYR A 428 -6.93 -4.05 -28.18
CA TYR A 428 -6.93 -5.37 -28.83
C TYR A 428 -6.31 -6.49 -27.97
N LEU A 429 -5.66 -6.15 -26.86
CA LEU A 429 -5.13 -7.07 -25.84
C LEU A 429 -5.91 -7.01 -24.53
N SER A 430 -7.07 -6.37 -24.49
CA SER A 430 -7.88 -6.19 -23.27
C SER A 430 -8.32 -7.49 -22.61
N PHE A 431 -8.25 -8.63 -23.31
CA PHE A 431 -8.50 -9.97 -22.78
C PHE A 431 -7.34 -10.55 -21.95
N ILE A 432 -6.13 -9.99 -22.04
CA ILE A 432 -4.97 -10.48 -21.28
C ILE A 432 -5.19 -10.18 -19.79
N LYS A 433 -5.11 -11.21 -18.96
CA LYS A 433 -5.13 -11.09 -17.50
C LYS A 433 -3.71 -11.14 -16.96
N GLY A 434 -3.41 -10.42 -15.88
CA GLY A 434 -2.04 -10.42 -15.38
C GLY A 434 -1.78 -9.61 -14.13
N VAL A 435 -0.60 -9.82 -13.57
CA VAL A 435 -0.07 -9.09 -12.42
C VAL A 435 1.21 -8.38 -12.87
N VAL A 436 1.36 -7.12 -12.48
CA VAL A 436 2.59 -6.33 -12.59
C VAL A 436 2.94 -5.86 -11.18
N ASP A 437 4.16 -6.11 -10.72
CA ASP A 437 4.65 -5.65 -9.42
C ASP A 437 6.00 -4.93 -9.59
N SER A 438 6.13 -3.75 -9.01
CA SER A 438 7.35 -2.93 -9.06
C SER A 438 7.73 -2.42 -7.68
N ASN A 439 9.03 -2.20 -7.46
CA ASN A 439 9.53 -1.61 -6.23
C ASN A 439 9.66 -0.08 -6.29
N ASP A 440 9.71 0.49 -7.50
CA ASP A 440 10.23 1.85 -7.76
C ASP A 440 9.20 2.82 -8.35
N LEU A 441 7.96 2.38 -8.61
CA LEU A 441 6.92 3.23 -9.19
C LEU A 441 6.55 4.42 -8.27
N PRO A 442 6.49 5.65 -8.79
CA PRO A 442 6.09 6.83 -8.03
C PRO A 442 4.57 6.84 -7.78
N LEU A 443 4.16 6.29 -6.63
CA LEU A 443 2.77 6.29 -6.18
C LEU A 443 2.27 7.69 -5.81
N ASN A 444 1.03 8.03 -6.16
CA ASN A 444 0.38 9.22 -5.62
C ASN A 444 0.06 9.06 -4.11
N VAL A 445 -0.37 10.14 -3.47
CA VAL A 445 -0.62 10.16 -2.01
C VAL A 445 -1.72 9.17 -1.60
N SER A 446 -2.75 8.99 -2.43
CA SER A 446 -3.86 8.05 -2.20
C SER A 446 -3.53 6.60 -2.53
N ARG A 447 -2.45 6.36 -3.29
CA ARG A 447 -2.04 5.06 -3.84
C ARG A 447 -3.14 4.38 -4.65
N GLU A 448 -3.96 5.18 -5.33
CA GLU A 448 -4.98 4.71 -6.27
C GLU A 448 -4.50 4.89 -7.73
N ILE A 449 -3.55 5.80 -7.99
CA ILE A 449 -3.07 6.15 -9.33
C ILE A 449 -1.54 6.42 -9.29
N LEU A 450 -0.83 6.19 -10.39
CA LEU A 450 0.56 6.61 -10.57
C LEU A 450 0.67 8.14 -10.69
N GLN A 451 1.77 8.74 -10.21
CA GLN A 451 1.96 10.19 -10.33
C GLN A 451 2.26 10.65 -11.77
N GLU A 452 2.90 9.81 -12.57
CA GLU A 452 3.28 10.12 -13.94
C GLU A 452 2.73 9.04 -14.89
N SER A 453 1.73 9.40 -15.72
CA SER A 453 1.14 8.51 -16.73
C SER A 453 2.01 8.28 -17.97
N ARG A 454 3.30 8.65 -17.90
CA ARG A 454 4.30 8.33 -18.93
C ARG A 454 4.98 6.98 -18.69
N ILE A 455 4.84 6.46 -17.47
CA ILE A 455 5.29 5.15 -17.01
C ILE A 455 4.10 4.20 -17.04
#